data_AF-A0A142V9Y5-F1
#
_entry.id   AF-A0A142V9Y5-F1
#
_cell.length_a   1.000
_cell.length_b   1.000
_cell.length_c   1.000
_cell.angle_alpha   90.00
_cell.angle_beta   90.00
_cell.angle_gamma   90.00
#
_symmetry.space_group_name_H-M   'P 1'
#
loop_
_entity.id
_entity.type
_entity.pdbx_description
1 polymer ?
#
loop_
_entity_poly.entity_id
_entity_poly.type
_entity_poly.pdbx_seq_one_letter_code
_entity_poly.pdbx_strand_id
1 'polypeptide(L)' 'MTVMLSACYRAGDGIGRPGYCLRFKYDLETVNALKRIPAIDREWRPRTKEWWVAGIRDTELTKIFSNFEAFTKYQSSMF' A
#
# COMPACT_ATOMS: atom_id res chain seq x y z
N MET A 1 17.73 2.10 1.60
CA MET A 1 17.33 0.98 2.49
C MET A 1 16.11 0.31 1.88
N THR A 2 16.01 -1.02 1.96
CA THR A 2 14.85 -1.75 1.45
C THR A 2 13.70 -1.69 2.45
N VAL A 3 12.58 -1.09 2.07
CA VAL A 3 11.41 -0.97 2.95
C VAL A 3 10.52 -2.18 2.79
N MET A 4 10.19 -2.83 3.90
CA MET A 4 9.31 -3.99 3.91
C MET A 4 7.94 -3.62 4.49
N LEU A 5 6.88 -4.10 3.84
CA LEU A 5 5.54 -4.10 4.39
C LEU A 5 5.47 -5.09 5.55
N SER A 6 4.85 -4.65 6.64
CA SER A 6 4.47 -5.50 7.77
C SER A 6 3.11 -6.15 7.52
N ALA A 7 2.22 -5.45 6.81
CA ALA A 7 0.98 -6.01 6.30
C ALA A 7 0.58 -5.30 5.00
N CYS A 8 -0.05 -6.04 4.10
CA CYS A 8 -0.66 -5.53 2.90
C CYS A 8 -1.94 -6.32 2.66
N TYR A 9 -3.06 -5.66 2.37
CA TYR A 9 -4.28 -6.36 1.98
C TYR A 9 -5.18 -5.56 1.04
N ARG A 10 -5.91 -6.28 0.19
CA ARG A 10 -6.90 -5.66 -0.69
C ARG A 10 -8.04 -5.05 0.12
N ALA A 11 -8.33 -3.78 -0.13
CA ALA A 11 -9.40 -3.04 0.52
C ALA A 11 -9.93 -1.92 -0.38
N GLY A 12 -11.20 -1.55 -0.19
CA GLY A 12 -11.78 -0.36 -0.80
C GLY A 12 -11.30 0.93 -0.12
N ASP A 13 -11.25 2.05 -0.84
CA ASP A 13 -11.22 3.38 -0.21
C ASP A 13 -12.56 3.73 0.48
N GLY A 14 -12.64 4.92 1.08
CA GLY A 14 -13.88 5.44 1.68
C GLY A 14 -15.08 5.55 0.72
N ILE A 15 -14.88 5.39 -0.59
CA ILE A 15 -15.94 5.42 -1.63
C ILE A 15 -16.05 4.09 -2.41
N GLY A 16 -15.31 3.05 -2.01
CA GLY A 16 -15.37 1.71 -2.61
C GLY A 16 -14.44 1.46 -3.79
N ARG A 17 -13.50 2.36 -4.13
CA ARG A 17 -12.48 2.10 -5.16
C ARG A 17 -11.52 1.00 -4.70
N PRO A 18 -11.21 0.01 -5.54
CA PRO A 18 -10.32 -1.09 -5.16
C PRO A 18 -8.88 -0.59 -4.98
N GLY A 19 -8.22 -1.10 -3.95
CA GLY A 19 -6.83 -0.78 -3.67
C GLY A 19 -6.23 -1.68 -2.60
N TYR A 20 -5.15 -1.20 -2.01
CA TYR A 20 -4.34 -1.92 -1.03
C TYR A 20 -4.17 -1.08 0.22
N CYS A 21 -4.50 -1.64 1.38
CA CYS A 21 -4.11 -1.10 2.68
C CYS A 21 -2.72 -1.62 3.04
N LEU A 22 -1.81 -0.69 3.30
CA LEU A 22 -0.39 -0.91 3.54
C LEU A 22 -0.05 -0.51 4.95
N ARG A 23 0.60 -1.42 5.69
CA ARG A 23 1.17 -1.17 7.01
C ARG A 23 2.65 -1.46 6.96
N PHE A 24 3.46 -0.54 7.43
CA PHE A 24 4.92 -0.64 7.47
C PHE A 24 5.45 0.20 8.63
N LYS A 25 6.70 -0.05 9.05
CA LYS A 25 7.35 0.79 10.05
C LYS A 25 7.49 2.20 9.49
N TYR A 26 6.91 3.17 10.19
CA TYR A 26 6.88 4.56 9.74
C TYR A 26 8.32 5.07 9.58
N ASP A 27 8.66 5.43 8.35
CA ASP A 27 9.97 5.90 7.93
C ASP A 27 9.78 7.09 6.97
N LEU A 28 10.62 8.10 7.09
CA LEU A 28 10.45 9.36 6.36
C LEU A 28 10.63 9.18 4.84
N GLU A 29 11.59 8.35 4.41
CA GLU A 29 11.84 8.08 3.00
C GLU A 29 10.64 7.37 2.37
N THR A 30 10.09 6.38 3.06
CA THR A 30 8.91 5.62 2.63
C THR A 30 7.67 6.52 2.50
N VAL A 31 7.43 7.36 3.50
CA VAL A 31 6.30 8.28 3.49
C VAL A 31 6.44 9.30 2.37
N ASN A 32 7.66 9.79 2.11
CA ASN A 32 7.92 10.68 0.99
C ASN A 32 7.71 9.98 -0.35
N ALA A 33 8.09 8.71 -0.49
CA ALA A 33 7.81 7.91 -1.68
C ALA A 33 6.29 7.74 -1.92
N LEU A 34 5.52 7.41 -0.87
CA LEU A 34 4.07 7.33 -0.96
C LEU A 34 3.42 8.68 -1.28
N LYS A 35 3.97 9.78 -0.78
CA LYS A 35 3.46 11.13 -1.09
C LYS A 35 3.63 11.51 -2.56
N ARG A 36 4.52 10.86 -3.32
CA ARG A 36 4.66 11.03 -4.78
C ARG A 36 3.47 10.45 -5.54
N ILE A 37 2.78 9.46 -4.98
CA ILE A 37 1.53 8.95 -5.54
C ILE A 37 0.48 10.09 -5.46
N PRO A 38 -0.29 10.33 -6.53
CA PRO A 38 -1.33 11.36 -6.53
C PRO A 38 -2.27 11.23 -5.34
N ALA A 39 -2.67 12.36 -4.75
CA ALA A 39 -3.58 12.37 -3.58
C ALA A 39 -4.92 11.69 -3.85
N ILE A 40 -5.35 11.60 -5.12
CA ILE A 40 -6.57 10.89 -5.53
C ILE A 40 -6.43 9.37 -5.34
N ASP A 41 -5.21 8.86 -5.42
CA ASP A 41 -4.85 7.43 -5.44
C ASP A 41 -4.21 6.99 -4.13
N ARG A 42 -4.24 7.83 -3.09
CA ARG A 42 -3.74 7.47 -1.75
C ARG A 42 -4.58 8.11 -0.66
N GLU A 43 -4.72 7.40 0.44
CA GLU A 43 -5.46 7.85 1.61
C GLU A 43 -4.70 7.41 2.86
N TRP A 44 -4.41 8.36 3.76
CA TRP A 44 -3.88 8.02 5.09
C TRP A 44 -5.04 7.73 6.04
N ARG A 45 -5.03 6.55 6.65
CA ARG A 45 -6.04 6.09 7.61
C ARG A 45 -5.49 6.18 9.04
N PRO A 46 -5.76 7.28 9.77
CA PRO A 46 -5.15 7.50 11.09
C PRO A 46 -5.61 6.47 12.14
N ARG A 47 -6.84 5.95 12.02
CA ARG A 47 -7.40 4.98 12.97
C ARG A 47 -6.64 3.67 12.99
N THR A 48 -6.25 3.16 11.81
CA THR A 48 -5.55 1.87 11.67
C THR A 48 -4.05 2.03 11.42
N LYS A 49 -3.58 3.28 11.29
CA LYS A 49 -2.19 3.65 10.96
C LYS A 49 -1.73 3.01 9.63
N GLU A 50 -2.57 3.11 8.62
CA GLU A 50 -2.36 2.48 7.32
C GLU A 50 -2.47 3.47 6.17
N TRP A 51 -1.73 3.20 5.11
CA TRP A 51 -1.90 3.88 3.84
C TRP A 51 -2.76 3.01 2.93
N TRP A 52 -3.93 3.51 2.53
CA TRP A 52 -4.63 2.95 1.38
C TRP A 52 -4.04 3.56 0.11
N VAL A 53 -3.82 2.72 -0.91
CA VAL A 53 -3.33 3.12 -2.23
C VAL A 53 -4.15 2.42 -3.30
N ALA A 54 -4.53 3.15 -4.35
CA ALA A 54 -5.35 2.63 -5.43
C ALA A 54 -4.69 1.44 -6.14
N GLY A 55 -5.51 0.46 -6.56
CA GLY A 55 -5.02 -0.78 -7.17
C GLY A 55 -4.22 -0.57 -8.46
N ILE A 56 -4.52 0.51 -9.19
CA ILE A 56 -3.82 0.92 -10.42
C ILE A 56 -2.35 1.30 -10.20
N ARG A 57 -1.91 1.44 -8.94
CA ARG A 57 -0.54 1.82 -8.54
C ARG A 57 0.31 0.63 -8.12
N ASP A 58 -0.11 -0.60 -8.43
CA ASP A 58 0.60 -1.84 -8.10
C ASP A 58 2.10 -1.81 -8.48
N THR A 59 2.42 -1.30 -9.66
CA THR A 59 3.77 -1.23 -10.21
C THR A 59 4.64 -0.26 -9.41
N GLU A 60 4.07 0.84 -8.93
CA GLU A 60 4.76 1.78 -8.04
C GLU A 60 4.98 1.16 -6.66
N LEU A 61 3.99 0.43 -6.14
CA LEU A 61 4.09 -0.26 -4.86
C LEU A 61 5.15 -1.37 -4.87
N THR A 62 5.30 -2.13 -5.96
CA THR A 62 6.38 -3.11 -6.12
C THR A 62 7.77 -2.46 -6.12
N LYS A 63 7.89 -1.22 -6.63
CA LYS A 63 9.15 -0.45 -6.60
C LYS A 63 9.48 0.11 -5.21
N ILE A 64 8.45 0.53 -4.46
CA ILE A 64 8.62 1.10 -3.12
C ILE A 64 8.86 -0.01 -2.09
N PHE A 65 8.14 -1.13 -2.20
CA PHE A 65 8.15 -2.22 -1.25
C PHE A 65 8.55 -3.53 -1.92
N SER A 66 9.76 -4.01 -1.61
CA SER A 66 10.30 -5.22 -2.26
C SER A 66 9.52 -6.50 -1.96
N ASN A 67 8.68 -6.51 -0.91
CA ASN A 67 7.83 -7.65 -0.56
C ASN A 67 6.35 -7.47 -0.95
N PHE A 68 5.99 -6.42 -1.69
CA PHE A 68 4.60 -6.18 -2.07
C PHE A 68 4.02 -7.32 -2.93
N GLU A 69 4.76 -7.77 -3.95
CA GLU A 69 4.32 -8.89 -4.80
C GLU A 69 4.11 -10.19 -4.02
N ALA A 70 4.94 -10.44 -3.00
CA ALA A 70 4.78 -11.61 -2.16
C ALA A 70 3.42 -11.55 -1.45
N PHE A 71 3.08 -10.41 -0.84
CA PHE A 71 1.78 -10.24 -0.18
C PHE A 71 0.59 -10.36 -1.13
N THR A 72 0.67 -9.74 -2.32
CA THR A 72 -0.46 -9.77 -3.27
C THR A 72 -0.67 -11.16 -3.87
N LYS A 73 0.41 -11.92 -4.10
CA LYS A 73 0.34 -13.33 -4.53
C LYS A 73 -0.29 -14.22 -3.47
N TYR A 74 0.13 -14.12 -2.21
CA TYR A 74 -0.46 -14.89 -1.10
C TYR A 74 -1.97 -14.64 -0.94
N GLN A 75 -2.43 -13.43 -1.23
CA GLN A 75 -3.85 -13.09 -1.17
C GLN A 75 -4.66 -13.59 -2.35
N SER A 76 -4.03 -13.67 -3.52
CA SER A 76 -4.70 -14.20 -4.72
C SER A 76 -4.86 -15.71 -4.66
N SER A 77 -3.98 -16.42 -3.92
CA SER A 77 -4.07 -17.88 -3.70
C SER A 77 -5.08 -18.32 -2.64
N MET A 78 -5.73 -17.38 -1.93
CA MET A 78 -6.74 -17.69 -0.90
C MET A 78 -8.18 -17.61 -1.41
N PHE A 79 -8.38 -17.42 -2.73
CA PHE A 79 -9.68 -17.40 -3.39
C PHE A 79 -9.72 -18.41 -4.52
#